data_AF-A0A662G1Q3-F1
#
_entry.id   AF-A0A662G1Q3-F1
#
_cell.length_a   1.000
_cell.length_b   1.000
_cell.length_c   1.000
_cell.angle_alpha   90.00
_cell.angle_beta   90.00
_cell.angle_gamma   90.00
#
_symmetry.space_group_name_H-M   'P 1'
#
loop_
_entity.id
_entity.type
_entity.pdbx_description
1 polymer ?
#
loop_
_entity_poly.entity_id
_entity_poly.type
_entity_poly.pdbx_seq_one_letter_code
_entity_poly.pdbx_strand_id
1 'polypeptide(L)'
;YSNKSLAEIVKEMCSLADIFYASTRKIACVRGGFIATNNKEYFNKMRVLLPVYEGFFTYGGMSIKEVGAMAVGIREIIDESLVGSEVELIRIFVEKLDRRGIPVVTPPGGLGAHLDAMKFLPHIPQNEYPAGALAAALYLVSGIRAMERGTMSMERDELGREIFSDLELVRIAFPRRVYLRSHVDYAVDRITWLFEHRDMIKGLKWIYEPPVLRFFLGRLMDIDNWGENICKVYREELGEY
;
A
#
# COMPACT_ATOMS: atom_id res chain seq x y z
N TYR A 1 2.60 -27.48 3.80
CA TYR A 1 1.65 -27.35 2.68
C TYR A 1 2.28 -27.63 1.30
N SER A 2 3.51 -28.16 1.19
CA SER A 2 4.23 -28.33 -0.09
C SER A 2 3.55 -29.23 -1.13
N ASN A 3 2.65 -30.12 -0.70
CA ASN A 3 1.92 -31.05 -1.57
C ASN A 3 0.43 -30.65 -1.74
N LYS A 4 0.02 -29.46 -1.30
CA LYS A 4 -1.35 -28.96 -1.48
C LYS A 4 -1.37 -27.89 -2.56
N SER A 5 -2.39 -27.94 -3.42
CA SER A 5 -2.70 -26.85 -4.34
C SER A 5 -3.14 -25.59 -3.59
N LEU A 6 -2.96 -24.41 -4.20
CA LEU A 6 -3.50 -23.16 -3.63
C LEU A 6 -5.01 -23.24 -3.37
N ALA A 7 -5.77 -23.92 -4.22
CA ALA A 7 -7.20 -24.10 -4.04
C ALA A 7 -7.55 -24.86 -2.75
N GLU A 8 -6.80 -25.91 -2.42
CA GLU A 8 -6.99 -26.67 -1.17
C GLU A 8 -6.65 -25.81 0.05
N ILE A 9 -5.57 -25.03 -0.02
CA ILE A 9 -5.16 -24.14 1.08
C ILE A 9 -6.22 -23.06 1.31
N VAL A 10 -6.68 -22.38 0.26
CA VAL A 10 -7.73 -21.36 0.35
C VAL A 10 -9.02 -21.96 0.90
N LYS A 11 -9.41 -23.16 0.44
CA LYS A 11 -10.61 -23.84 0.93
C LYS A 11 -10.51 -24.21 2.40
N GLU A 12 -9.35 -24.69 2.85
CA GLU A 12 -9.06 -24.98 4.26
C GLU A 12 -9.15 -23.70 5.10
N MET A 13 -8.50 -22.61 4.68
CA MET A 13 -8.58 -21.32 5.37
C MET A 13 -10.03 -20.82 5.49
N CYS A 14 -10.80 -20.88 4.41
CA CYS A 14 -12.21 -20.49 4.42
C CYS A 14 -13.07 -21.40 5.30
N SER A 15 -12.71 -22.69 5.46
CA SER A 15 -13.46 -23.62 6.31
C SER A 15 -13.34 -23.32 7.81
N LEU A 16 -12.34 -22.52 8.21
CA LEU A 16 -12.12 -22.10 9.59
C LEU A 16 -12.91 -20.85 9.96
N ALA A 17 -13.65 -20.24 9.03
CA ALA A 17 -14.38 -19.00 9.24
C ALA A 17 -15.90 -19.17 9.01
N ASP A 18 -16.71 -18.60 9.91
CA ASP A 18 -18.17 -18.58 9.75
C ASP A 18 -18.65 -17.54 8.73
N ILE A 19 -17.92 -16.44 8.61
CA ILE A 19 -18.18 -15.35 7.68
C ILE A 19 -16.85 -14.95 7.06
N PHE A 20 -16.83 -14.81 5.73
CA PHE A 20 -15.72 -14.19 5.04
C PHE A 20 -16.19 -12.90 4.34
N TYR A 21 -15.39 -11.85 4.46
CA TYR A 21 -15.56 -10.59 3.73
C TYR A 21 -14.40 -10.42 2.76
N ALA A 22 -14.71 -10.25 1.49
CA ALA A 22 -13.72 -10.17 0.43
C ALA A 22 -13.85 -8.85 -0.33
N SER A 23 -12.77 -8.06 -0.36
CA SER A 23 -12.63 -6.98 -1.32
C SER A 23 -11.85 -7.48 -2.54
N THR A 24 -12.55 -7.65 -3.65
CA THR A 24 -12.02 -8.27 -4.87
C THR A 24 -11.09 -7.34 -5.64
N ARG A 25 -11.00 -6.07 -5.22
CA ARG A 25 -10.06 -5.07 -5.76
C ARG A 25 -8.60 -5.45 -5.57
N LYS A 26 -8.31 -6.39 -4.67
CA LYS A 26 -6.97 -6.87 -4.37
C LYS A 26 -6.65 -8.09 -5.23
N ILE A 27 -6.71 -9.27 -4.63
CA ILE A 27 -6.21 -10.51 -5.23
C ILE A 27 -6.93 -10.90 -6.54
N ALA A 28 -8.23 -10.58 -6.66
CA ALA A 28 -9.06 -10.90 -7.82
C ALA A 28 -9.05 -9.84 -8.92
N CYS A 29 -8.32 -8.72 -8.76
CA CYS A 29 -8.16 -7.67 -9.77
C CYS A 29 -9.46 -7.02 -10.30
N VAL A 30 -10.56 -7.05 -9.53
CA VAL A 30 -11.88 -6.59 -9.98
C VAL A 30 -12.53 -5.67 -8.96
N ARG A 31 -13.19 -4.60 -9.43
CA ARG A 31 -13.97 -3.71 -8.57
C ARG A 31 -15.13 -4.47 -7.92
N GLY A 32 -15.27 -4.30 -6.62
CA GLY A 32 -16.37 -4.90 -5.85
C GLY A 32 -15.88 -5.63 -4.62
N GLY A 33 -16.80 -6.42 -4.08
CA GLY A 33 -16.59 -7.29 -2.96
C GLY A 33 -17.82 -8.13 -2.69
N PHE A 34 -17.67 -9.09 -1.79
CA PHE A 34 -18.76 -9.96 -1.37
C PHE A 34 -18.54 -10.42 0.06
N ILE A 35 -19.64 -10.76 0.71
CA ILE A 35 -19.66 -11.47 1.98
C ILE A 35 -20.26 -12.84 1.70
N ALA A 36 -19.67 -13.91 2.22
CA ALA A 36 -20.41 -15.15 2.30
C ALA A 36 -20.17 -15.93 3.59
N THR A 37 -21.08 -16.87 3.80
CA THR A 37 -21.24 -17.63 5.02
C THR A 37 -21.97 -18.93 4.69
N ASN A 38 -21.66 -19.99 5.42
CA ASN A 38 -22.44 -21.23 5.39
C ASN A 38 -23.62 -21.17 6.39
N ASN A 39 -23.66 -20.17 7.27
CA ASN A 39 -24.69 -20.04 8.30
C ASN A 39 -25.92 -19.28 7.74
N LYS A 40 -27.07 -19.97 7.72
CA LYS A 40 -28.31 -19.42 7.17
C LYS A 40 -28.86 -18.23 7.98
N GLU A 41 -28.66 -18.24 9.29
CA GLU A 41 -29.10 -17.14 10.15
C GLU A 41 -28.33 -15.84 9.83
N TYR A 42 -27.00 -15.94 9.70
CA TYR A 42 -26.16 -14.81 9.30
C TYR A 42 -26.53 -14.30 7.92
N PHE A 43 -26.74 -15.20 6.95
CA PHE A 43 -27.21 -14.82 5.62
C PHE A 43 -28.53 -14.03 5.68
N ASN A 44 -29.51 -14.48 6.46
CA ASN A 44 -30.80 -13.80 6.57
C ASN A 44 -30.69 -12.41 7.20
N LYS A 45 -29.82 -12.24 8.20
CA LYS A 45 -29.52 -10.95 8.84
C LYS A 45 -28.83 -9.97 7.87
N MET A 46 -27.87 -10.44 7.08
CA MET A 46 -27.16 -9.60 6.10
C MET A 46 -28.05 -9.23 4.92
N ARG A 47 -28.89 -10.16 4.46
CA ARG A 47 -29.79 -9.97 3.31
C ARG A 47 -30.71 -8.76 3.46
N VAL A 48 -31.15 -8.43 4.67
CA VAL A 48 -32.03 -7.27 4.90
C VAL A 48 -31.30 -5.93 4.89
N LEU A 49 -30.00 -5.92 5.21
CA LEU A 49 -29.18 -4.70 5.23
C LEU A 49 -28.60 -4.36 3.86
N LEU A 50 -28.33 -5.36 3.02
CA LEU A 50 -27.64 -5.14 1.74
C LEU A 50 -28.38 -4.14 0.82
N PRO A 51 -29.72 -4.21 0.63
CA PRO A 51 -30.43 -3.22 -0.20
C PRO A 51 -30.42 -1.80 0.38
N VAL A 52 -30.22 -1.65 1.69
CA VAL A 52 -30.19 -0.35 2.37
C VAL A 52 -28.88 0.40 2.06
N TYR A 53 -27.75 -0.32 2.00
CA TYR A 53 -26.43 0.28 1.90
C TYR A 53 -25.77 0.14 0.52
N GLU A 54 -26.02 -0.95 -0.20
CA GLU A 54 -25.26 -1.31 -1.41
C GLU A 54 -26.19 -1.52 -2.62
N GLY A 55 -27.21 -2.36 -2.48
CA GLY A 55 -28.13 -2.77 -3.56
C GLY A 55 -28.73 -4.16 -3.32
N PHE A 56 -29.56 -4.63 -4.26
CA PHE A 56 -30.23 -5.93 -4.10
C PHE A 56 -29.24 -7.09 -4.07
N PHE A 57 -29.57 -8.19 -3.37
CA PHE A 57 -28.65 -9.31 -3.09
C PHE A 57 -28.17 -10.09 -4.32
N THR A 58 -28.73 -9.84 -5.51
CA THR A 58 -28.24 -10.43 -6.77
C THR A 58 -27.08 -9.66 -7.38
N TYR A 59 -26.82 -8.41 -6.97
CA TYR A 59 -25.75 -7.58 -7.56
C TYR A 59 -24.98 -6.72 -6.54
N GLY A 60 -25.55 -6.41 -5.37
CA GLY A 60 -24.85 -5.76 -4.24
C GLY A 60 -24.14 -4.46 -4.62
N GLY A 61 -24.81 -3.58 -5.38
CA GLY A 61 -24.25 -2.29 -5.81
C GLY A 61 -23.28 -2.37 -6.99
N MET A 62 -23.05 -3.55 -7.56
CA MET A 62 -22.17 -3.76 -8.71
C MET A 62 -22.95 -3.90 -10.01
N SER A 63 -22.35 -3.53 -11.14
CA SER A 63 -22.89 -3.92 -12.45
C SER A 63 -22.72 -5.42 -12.70
N ILE A 64 -23.56 -5.99 -13.56
CA ILE A 64 -23.46 -7.42 -13.94
C ILE A 64 -22.08 -7.72 -14.57
N LYS A 65 -21.47 -6.76 -15.27
CA LYS A 65 -20.12 -6.88 -15.81
C LYS A 65 -19.08 -7.11 -14.70
N GLU A 66 -19.19 -6.39 -13.59
CA GLU A 66 -18.28 -6.53 -12.45
C GLU A 66 -18.51 -7.86 -11.71
N VAL A 67 -19.76 -8.32 -11.57
CA VAL A 67 -20.07 -9.65 -11.04
C VAL A 67 -19.47 -10.76 -11.92
N GLY A 68 -19.61 -10.65 -13.24
CA GLY A 68 -19.03 -11.59 -14.21
C GLY A 68 -17.50 -11.59 -14.16
N ALA A 69 -16.87 -10.42 -14.16
CA ALA A 69 -15.43 -10.28 -14.02
C ALA A 69 -14.93 -10.84 -12.69
N MET A 70 -15.66 -10.64 -11.59
CA MET A 70 -15.32 -11.16 -10.27
C MET A 70 -15.30 -12.69 -10.26
N ALA A 71 -16.27 -13.34 -10.90
CA ALA A 71 -16.30 -14.80 -11.02
C ALA A 71 -15.07 -15.36 -11.76
N VAL A 72 -14.55 -14.63 -12.76
CA VAL A 72 -13.29 -14.97 -13.44
C VAL A 72 -12.10 -14.71 -12.52
N GLY A 73 -12.00 -13.50 -11.96
CA GLY A 73 -10.91 -13.08 -11.10
C GLY A 73 -10.72 -13.99 -9.89
N ILE A 74 -11.80 -14.48 -9.26
CA ILE A 74 -11.74 -15.44 -8.15
C ILE A 74 -11.13 -16.78 -8.58
N ARG A 75 -11.36 -17.25 -9.81
CA ARG A 75 -10.72 -18.48 -10.30
C ARG A 75 -9.24 -18.29 -10.58
N GLU A 76 -8.85 -17.09 -11.01
CA GLU A 76 -7.45 -16.74 -11.26
C GLU A 76 -6.63 -16.65 -9.96
N ILE A 77 -7.24 -16.42 -8.78
CA ILE A 77 -6.49 -16.28 -7.51
C ILE A 77 -5.85 -17.58 -7.02
N ILE A 78 -6.26 -18.72 -7.58
CA ILE A 78 -5.71 -20.04 -7.25
C ILE A 78 -4.78 -20.55 -8.37
N ASP A 79 -4.59 -19.77 -9.43
CA ASP A 79 -3.62 -20.05 -10.48
C ASP A 79 -2.23 -19.59 -10.02
N GLU A 80 -1.38 -20.57 -9.70
CA GLU A 80 -0.02 -20.35 -9.19
C GLU A 80 0.85 -19.55 -10.17
N SER A 81 0.63 -19.71 -11.48
CA SER A 81 1.38 -18.99 -12.51
C SER A 81 1.09 -17.49 -12.51
N LEU A 82 -0.14 -17.11 -12.15
CA LEU A 82 -0.57 -15.71 -12.07
C LEU A 82 -0.18 -15.08 -10.74
N VAL A 83 -0.46 -15.78 -9.63
CA VAL A 83 -0.27 -15.24 -8.27
C VAL A 83 1.21 -15.09 -7.92
N GLY A 84 2.07 -16.01 -8.39
CA GLY A 84 3.50 -16.00 -8.05
C GLY A 84 4.26 -14.81 -8.62
N SER A 85 3.85 -14.28 -9.78
CA SER A 85 4.59 -13.25 -10.52
C SER A 85 4.79 -11.94 -9.73
N GLU A 86 3.75 -11.44 -9.05
CA GLU A 86 3.81 -10.22 -8.25
C GLU A 86 4.62 -10.41 -6.98
N VAL A 87 4.40 -11.54 -6.27
CA VAL A 87 5.15 -11.88 -5.06
C VAL A 87 6.64 -11.96 -5.35
N GLU A 88 7.00 -12.51 -6.51
CA GLU A 88 8.37 -12.59 -6.98
C GLU A 88 8.97 -11.22 -7.30
N LEU A 89 8.22 -10.31 -7.92
CA LEU A 89 8.68 -8.92 -8.14
C LEU A 89 8.91 -8.19 -6.81
N ILE A 90 8.01 -8.34 -5.83
CA ILE A 90 8.15 -7.74 -4.50
C ILE A 90 9.36 -8.33 -3.78
N ARG A 91 9.53 -9.65 -3.82
CA ARG A 91 10.69 -10.35 -3.23
C ARG A 91 11.99 -9.77 -3.76
N ILE A 92 12.12 -9.66 -5.08
CA ILE A 92 13.37 -9.17 -5.68
C ILE A 92 13.58 -7.69 -5.40
N PHE A 93 12.52 -6.88 -5.40
CA PHE A 93 12.60 -5.47 -5.01
C PHE A 93 13.15 -5.33 -3.57
N VAL A 94 12.57 -6.04 -2.60
CA VAL A 94 12.99 -6.00 -1.19
C VAL A 94 14.42 -6.52 -1.03
N GLU A 95 14.76 -7.67 -1.61
CA GLU A 95 16.12 -8.23 -1.53
C GLU A 95 17.18 -7.31 -2.14
N LYS A 96 16.85 -6.59 -3.22
CA LYS A 96 17.76 -5.64 -3.84
C LYS A 96 18.02 -4.42 -2.96
N LEU A 97 17.00 -3.92 -2.26
CA LEU A 97 17.13 -2.81 -1.32
C LEU A 97 17.92 -3.24 -0.08
N ASP A 98 17.56 -4.38 0.51
CA ASP A 98 18.21 -4.93 1.70
C ASP A 98 19.70 -5.18 1.46
N ARG A 99 20.09 -5.75 0.31
CA ARG A 99 21.50 -5.94 -0.09
C ARG A 99 22.28 -4.63 -0.24
N ARG A 100 21.60 -3.49 -0.45
CA ARG A 100 22.20 -2.15 -0.53
C ARG A 100 22.24 -1.44 0.83
N GLY A 101 21.78 -2.10 1.90
CA GLY A 101 21.67 -1.50 3.23
C GLY A 101 20.53 -0.49 3.36
N ILE A 102 19.60 -0.45 2.39
CA ILE A 102 18.47 0.46 2.41
C ILE A 102 17.41 -0.11 3.37
N PRO A 103 16.96 0.64 4.40
CA PRO A 103 16.00 0.15 5.38
C PRO A 103 14.65 -0.21 4.76
N VAL A 104 14.39 -1.51 4.64
CA VAL A 104 13.17 -2.09 4.10
C VAL A 104 12.66 -3.19 5.04
N VAL A 105 11.35 -3.33 5.18
CA VAL A 105 10.75 -4.37 6.00
C VAL A 105 11.00 -5.74 5.37
N THR A 106 11.57 -6.66 6.15
CA THR A 106 11.80 -8.05 5.77
C THR A 106 11.08 -9.01 6.75
N PRO A 107 10.66 -10.20 6.30
CA PRO A 107 10.68 -10.71 4.92
C PRO A 107 9.71 -9.95 3.99
N PRO A 108 9.89 -10.05 2.65
CA PRO A 108 9.00 -9.42 1.69
C PRO A 108 7.54 -9.87 1.85
N GLY A 109 6.61 -8.91 1.76
CA GLY A 109 5.18 -9.17 1.78
C GLY A 109 4.60 -9.57 0.43
N GLY A 110 3.29 -9.83 0.38
CA GLY A 110 2.59 -10.29 -0.84
C GLY A 110 1.86 -9.20 -1.64
N LEU A 111 1.79 -7.95 -1.14
CA LEU A 111 1.03 -6.85 -1.78
C LEU A 111 1.86 -5.58 -2.02
N GLY A 112 3.06 -5.52 -1.47
CA GLY A 112 3.95 -4.39 -1.60
C GLY A 112 5.13 -4.46 -0.65
N ALA A 113 6.04 -3.52 -0.82
CA ALA A 113 7.21 -3.33 0.02
C ALA A 113 7.03 -2.09 0.90
N HIS A 114 7.75 -2.05 2.02
CA HIS A 114 7.66 -0.94 2.98
C HIS A 114 9.07 -0.48 3.33
N LEU A 115 9.39 0.78 3.05
CA LEU A 115 10.62 1.40 3.54
C LEU A 115 10.41 1.83 5.00
N ASP A 116 11.41 1.58 5.85
CA ASP A 116 11.41 2.01 7.26
C ASP A 116 11.93 3.45 7.34
N ALA A 117 11.01 4.41 7.46
CA ALA A 117 11.33 5.82 7.36
C ALA A 117 12.14 6.34 8.56
N MET A 118 11.96 5.77 9.76
CA MET A 118 12.76 6.16 10.92
C MET A 118 14.24 5.80 10.73
N LYS A 119 14.53 4.67 10.11
CA LYS A 119 15.90 4.27 9.78
C LYS A 119 16.42 4.93 8.52
N PHE A 120 15.54 5.23 7.57
CA PHE A 120 15.91 5.93 6.33
C PHE A 120 16.25 7.39 6.61
N LEU A 121 15.53 8.06 7.52
CA LEU A 121 15.68 9.49 7.84
C LEU A 121 15.83 9.70 9.35
N PRO A 122 16.91 9.18 9.98
CA PRO A 122 17.06 9.18 11.43
C PRO A 122 17.21 10.58 12.05
N HIS A 123 17.51 11.59 11.23
CA HIS A 123 17.65 12.99 11.64
C HIS A 123 16.31 13.75 11.69
N ILE A 124 15.22 13.19 11.17
CA ILE A 124 13.91 13.82 11.16
C ILE A 124 13.09 13.29 12.35
N PRO A 125 12.66 14.14 13.28
CA PRO A 125 11.85 13.70 14.40
C PRO A 125 10.43 13.31 13.93
N GLN A 126 9.79 12.38 14.63
CA GLN A 126 8.53 11.77 14.19
C GLN A 126 7.36 12.78 14.07
N ASN A 127 7.38 13.85 14.86
CA ASN A 127 6.41 14.96 14.78
C ASN A 127 6.56 15.83 13.54
N GLU A 128 7.60 15.60 12.73
CA GLU A 128 7.76 16.21 11.41
C GLU A 128 7.54 15.19 10.27
N TYR A 129 6.85 14.08 10.57
CA TYR A 129 6.27 13.14 9.61
C TYR A 129 7.31 12.54 8.61
N PRO A 130 8.34 11.81 9.10
CA PRO A 130 9.41 11.27 8.27
C PRO A 130 8.92 10.33 7.16
N ALA A 131 7.88 9.51 7.40
CA ALA A 131 7.31 8.68 6.34
C ALA A 131 6.61 9.52 5.25
N GLY A 132 5.96 10.62 5.63
CA GLY A 132 5.41 11.59 4.69
C GLY A 132 6.50 12.28 3.87
N ALA A 133 7.56 12.75 4.54
CA ALA A 133 8.72 13.38 3.90
C ALA A 133 9.40 12.44 2.89
N LEU A 134 9.64 11.17 3.29
CA LEU A 134 10.24 10.16 2.42
C LEU A 134 9.35 9.84 1.21
N ALA A 135 8.02 9.72 1.41
CA ALA A 135 7.10 9.48 0.30
C ALA A 135 7.06 10.65 -0.70
N ALA A 136 7.11 11.89 -0.21
CA ALA A 136 7.20 13.08 -1.05
C ALA A 136 8.54 13.15 -1.80
N ALA A 137 9.66 12.91 -1.10
CA ALA A 137 10.99 12.92 -1.69
C ALA A 137 11.11 11.89 -2.82
N LEU A 138 10.62 10.67 -2.58
CA LEU A 138 10.57 9.61 -3.59
C LEU A 138 9.80 10.07 -4.83
N TYR A 139 8.63 10.67 -4.66
CA TYR A 139 7.85 11.18 -5.80
C TYR A 139 8.62 12.24 -6.59
N LEU A 140 9.26 13.19 -5.90
CA LEU A 140 10.01 14.27 -6.56
C LEU A 140 11.18 13.77 -7.42
N VAL A 141 11.89 12.72 -6.97
CA VAL A 141 13.11 12.24 -7.64
C VAL A 141 12.88 11.02 -8.54
N SER A 142 11.63 10.56 -8.68
CA SER A 142 11.33 9.36 -9.47
C SER A 142 9.97 9.34 -10.16
N GLY A 143 9.04 10.23 -9.80
CA GLY A 143 7.63 10.12 -10.19
C GLY A 143 6.88 8.94 -9.56
N ILE A 144 7.52 8.12 -8.73
CA ILE A 144 6.87 6.99 -8.06
C ILE A 144 6.05 7.51 -6.88
N ARG A 145 4.74 7.30 -6.94
CA ARG A 145 3.84 7.63 -5.83
C ARG A 145 3.73 6.46 -4.86
N ALA A 146 4.26 6.64 -3.65
CA ALA A 146 4.08 5.73 -2.52
C ALA A 146 3.00 6.24 -1.56
N MET A 147 2.71 5.45 -0.52
CA MET A 147 1.74 5.80 0.51
C MET A 147 2.43 5.82 1.88
N GLU A 148 2.30 6.93 2.59
CA GLU A 148 2.66 7.03 4.00
C GLU A 148 1.79 6.07 4.83
N ARG A 149 2.43 5.41 5.80
CA ARG A 149 1.84 4.47 6.75
C ARG A 149 2.52 4.65 8.10
N GLY A 150 2.27 5.80 8.74
CA GLY A 150 2.87 6.20 10.00
C GLY A 150 2.01 7.18 10.77
N THR A 151 2.62 8.11 11.51
CA THR A 151 1.93 9.05 12.39
C THR A 151 0.91 9.91 11.66
N MET A 152 1.16 10.30 10.41
CA MET A 152 0.21 11.12 9.66
C MET A 152 -1.11 10.38 9.37
N SER A 153 -1.05 9.05 9.28
CA SER A 153 -2.22 8.18 9.13
C SER A 153 -3.02 7.97 10.42
N MET A 154 -2.51 8.40 11.57
CA MET A 154 -3.19 8.31 12.86
C MET A 154 -4.07 9.54 13.09
N GLU A 155 -5.25 9.34 13.66
CA GLU A 155 -6.06 10.45 14.16
C GLU A 155 -5.45 11.01 15.44
N ARG A 156 -5.68 12.31 15.70
CA ARG A 156 -5.27 12.94 16.97
C ARG A 156 -6.10 12.37 18.12
N ASP A 157 -5.56 12.48 19.34
CA ASP A 157 -6.34 12.14 20.53
C ASP A 157 -7.45 13.18 20.80
N GLU A 158 -8.30 12.91 21.81
CA GLU A 158 -9.41 13.79 22.20
C GLU A 158 -8.97 15.20 22.60
N LEU A 159 -7.70 15.39 22.98
CA LEU A 159 -7.12 16.68 23.36
C LEU A 159 -6.38 17.36 22.18
N GLY A 160 -6.45 16.79 20.98
CA GLY A 160 -5.79 17.30 19.77
C GLY A 160 -4.28 17.01 19.72
N ARG A 161 -3.75 16.15 20.60
CA ARG A 161 -2.34 15.78 20.61
C ARG A 161 -2.03 14.71 19.58
N GLU A 162 -0.79 14.74 19.09
CA GLU A 162 -0.31 13.76 18.11
C GLU A 162 -0.18 12.38 18.77
N ILE A 163 -0.73 11.35 18.11
CA ILE A 163 -0.51 9.96 18.50
C ILE A 163 0.53 9.39 17.56
N PHE A 164 1.74 9.19 18.08
CA PHE A 164 2.84 8.64 17.29
C PHE A 164 2.59 7.17 16.96
N SER A 165 2.81 6.81 15.70
CA SER A 165 2.74 5.42 15.24
C SER A 165 3.97 4.64 15.72
N ASP A 166 3.81 3.39 16.13
CA ASP A 166 4.95 2.52 16.43
C ASP A 166 5.82 2.24 15.19
N LEU A 167 5.25 2.42 13.99
CA LEU A 167 5.89 2.18 12.70
C LEU A 167 5.72 3.40 11.79
N GLU A 168 6.83 3.94 11.26
CA GLU A 168 6.82 4.95 10.20
C GLU A 168 7.23 4.31 8.88
N LEU A 169 6.26 3.90 8.08
CA LEU A 169 6.53 3.16 6.84
C LEU A 169 6.11 3.95 5.60
N VAL A 170 6.89 3.81 4.53
CA VAL A 170 6.48 4.20 3.18
C VAL A 170 6.15 2.95 2.39
N ARG A 171 4.85 2.73 2.15
CA ARG A 171 4.36 1.59 1.39
C ARG A 171 4.42 1.87 -0.11
N ILE A 172 5.19 1.05 -0.80
CA ILE A 172 5.20 0.95 -2.26
C ILE A 172 4.33 -0.26 -2.62
N ALA A 173 3.08 0.01 -2.98
CA ALA A 173 2.12 -1.04 -3.37
C ALA A 173 2.39 -1.49 -4.81
N PHE A 174 2.25 -2.79 -5.05
CA PHE A 174 2.43 -3.38 -6.37
C PHE A 174 1.04 -3.74 -6.90
N PRO A 175 0.55 -3.05 -7.96
CA PRO A 175 -0.65 -3.47 -8.66
C PRO A 175 -0.39 -4.71 -9.50
N ARG A 176 -1.27 -5.70 -9.33
CA ARG A 176 -1.20 -6.97 -10.05
C ARG A 176 -1.20 -6.80 -11.55
N ARG A 177 -0.24 -7.45 -12.22
CA ARG A 177 -0.15 -7.54 -13.67
C ARG A 177 0.00 -6.18 -14.38
N VAL A 178 0.52 -5.17 -13.69
CA VAL A 178 0.74 -3.82 -14.26
C VAL A 178 2.21 -3.57 -14.56
N TYR A 179 3.10 -3.86 -13.61
CA TYR A 179 4.51 -3.52 -13.72
C TYR A 179 5.38 -4.72 -14.10
N LEU A 180 6.44 -4.39 -14.83
CA LEU A 180 7.50 -5.32 -15.25
C LEU A 180 8.73 -5.17 -14.35
N ARG A 181 9.65 -6.13 -14.50
CA ARG A 181 10.94 -6.10 -13.82
C ARG A 181 11.76 -4.82 -14.05
N SER A 182 11.72 -4.25 -15.25
CA SER A 182 12.40 -2.98 -15.53
C SER A 182 11.92 -1.82 -14.65
N HIS A 183 10.62 -1.79 -14.31
CA HIS A 183 10.07 -0.78 -13.39
C HIS A 183 10.54 -1.00 -11.95
N VAL A 184 10.69 -2.27 -11.54
CA VAL A 184 11.28 -2.63 -10.24
C VAL A 184 12.73 -2.17 -10.18
N ASP A 185 13.50 -2.41 -11.25
CA ASP A 185 14.90 -2.01 -11.32
C ASP A 185 15.05 -0.48 -11.31
N TYR A 186 14.18 0.25 -12.03
CA TYR A 186 14.08 1.70 -11.96
C TYR A 186 13.78 2.19 -10.54
N ALA A 187 12.80 1.58 -9.86
CA ALA A 187 12.44 1.97 -8.49
C ALA A 187 13.60 1.75 -7.51
N VAL A 188 14.28 0.60 -7.59
CA VAL A 188 15.47 0.33 -6.77
C VAL A 188 16.56 1.37 -7.01
N ASP A 189 16.83 1.69 -8.27
CA ASP A 189 17.84 2.66 -8.65
C ASP A 189 17.54 4.06 -8.09
N ARG A 190 16.32 4.56 -8.26
CA ARG A 190 15.89 5.86 -7.71
C ARG A 190 15.90 5.90 -6.18
N ILE A 191 15.49 4.82 -5.52
CA ILE A 191 15.53 4.74 -4.05
C ILE A 191 16.97 4.67 -3.54
N THR A 192 17.88 4.04 -4.29
CA THR A 192 19.31 4.01 -3.95
C THR A 192 19.89 5.41 -3.98
N TRP A 193 19.67 6.15 -5.08
CA TRP A 193 20.09 7.54 -5.18
C TRP A 193 19.50 8.40 -4.06
N LEU A 194 18.21 8.24 -3.77
CA LEU A 194 17.55 8.97 -2.69
C LEU A 194 18.15 8.65 -1.31
N PHE A 195 18.51 7.39 -1.08
CA PHE A 195 19.14 6.98 0.18
C PHE A 195 20.52 7.59 0.33
N GLU A 196 21.33 7.65 -0.72
CA GLU A 196 22.65 8.31 -0.70
C GLU A 196 22.54 9.81 -0.39
N HIS A 197 21.42 10.44 -0.78
CA HIS A 197 21.15 11.87 -0.65
C HIS A 197 20.18 12.23 0.50
N ARG A 198 19.86 11.26 1.37
CA ARG A 198 18.79 11.34 2.38
C ARG A 198 18.92 12.49 3.37
N ASP A 199 20.15 12.94 3.65
CA ASP A 199 20.43 14.02 4.59
C ASP A 199 19.91 15.39 4.12
N MET A 200 19.60 15.54 2.82
CA MET A 200 18.95 16.73 2.29
C MET A 200 17.46 16.82 2.65
N ILE A 201 16.82 15.70 2.92
CA ILE A 201 15.38 15.65 3.24
C ILE A 201 15.19 16.16 4.65
N LYS A 202 14.20 17.04 4.87
CA LYS A 202 13.78 17.47 6.20
C LYS A 202 12.32 17.12 6.43
N GLY A 203 11.81 17.50 7.58
CA GLY A 203 10.44 17.25 7.96
C GLY A 203 9.39 17.94 7.09
N LEU A 204 8.12 17.63 7.39
CA LEU A 204 6.93 18.28 6.87
C LEU A 204 6.16 18.98 8.00
N LYS A 205 5.37 19.99 7.64
CA LYS A 205 4.42 20.65 8.55
C LYS A 205 3.06 20.85 7.89
N TRP A 206 1.99 20.76 8.68
CA TRP A 206 0.63 20.99 8.19
C TRP A 206 0.43 22.45 7.74
N ILE A 207 -0.13 22.61 6.54
CA ILE A 207 -0.74 23.87 6.08
C ILE A 207 -2.25 23.82 6.32
N TYR A 208 -2.83 22.65 6.08
CA TYR A 208 -4.25 22.39 6.24
C TYR A 208 -4.43 20.98 6.78
N GLU A 209 -5.03 20.88 7.95
CA GLU A 209 -5.34 19.62 8.62
C GLU A 209 -6.86 19.54 8.82
N PRO A 210 -7.58 18.67 8.10
CA PRO A 210 -9.02 18.50 8.27
C PRO A 210 -9.30 17.73 9.59
N PRO A 211 -10.52 17.87 10.16
CA PRO A 211 -10.86 17.24 11.44
C PRO A 211 -11.00 15.72 11.39
N VAL A 212 -11.17 15.15 10.19
CA VAL A 212 -11.23 13.70 9.94
C VAL A 212 -10.52 13.41 8.63
N LEU A 213 -9.98 12.19 8.47
CA LEU A 213 -9.32 11.77 7.22
C LEU A 213 -8.14 12.69 6.85
N ARG A 214 -7.37 13.15 7.85
CA ARG A 214 -6.23 14.07 7.69
C ARG A 214 -5.19 13.61 6.70
N PHE A 215 -4.91 12.31 6.65
CA PHE A 215 -3.95 11.74 5.68
C PHE A 215 -4.45 11.74 4.23
N PHE A 216 -5.78 11.84 4.01
CA PHE A 216 -6.36 11.87 2.67
C PHE A 216 -6.51 13.28 2.12
N LEU A 217 -7.00 14.21 2.94
CA LEU A 217 -7.41 15.55 2.49
C LEU A 217 -6.48 16.65 2.99
N GLY A 218 -5.60 16.35 3.94
CA GLY A 218 -4.68 17.32 4.49
C GLY A 218 -3.59 17.72 3.50
N ARG A 219 -3.03 18.90 3.72
CA ARG A 219 -1.95 19.47 2.92
C ARG A 219 -0.80 19.84 3.84
N LEU A 220 0.39 19.42 3.46
CA LEU A 220 1.63 19.73 4.16
C LEU A 220 2.54 20.54 3.25
N MET A 221 3.49 21.23 3.87
CA MET A 221 4.65 21.80 3.20
C MET A 221 5.93 21.23 3.79
N ASP A 222 6.95 21.18 2.96
CA ASP A 222 8.30 20.86 3.35
C ASP A 222 8.92 21.98 4.19
N ILE A 223 9.71 21.58 5.20
CA ILE A 223 10.44 22.51 6.05
C ILE A 223 11.67 23.03 5.31
N ASP A 224 11.92 24.33 5.36
CA ASP A 224 13.05 24.99 4.69
C ASP A 224 13.15 24.73 3.17
N ASN A 225 12.03 24.43 2.51
CA ASN A 225 11.97 24.23 1.06
C ASN A 225 12.93 23.13 0.54
N TRP A 226 13.15 22.07 1.34
CA TRP A 226 14.08 21.00 0.99
C TRP A 226 13.69 20.26 -0.31
N GLY A 227 12.41 20.27 -0.65
CA GLY A 227 11.88 19.66 -1.87
C GLY A 227 12.42 20.32 -3.14
N GLU A 228 12.58 21.66 -3.14
CA GLU A 228 13.17 22.36 -4.29
C GLU A 228 14.68 22.05 -4.41
N ASN A 229 15.38 21.99 -3.27
CA ASN A 229 16.80 21.70 -3.23
C ASN A 229 17.12 20.29 -3.77
N ILE A 230 16.40 19.26 -3.32
CA ILE A 230 16.64 17.90 -3.80
C ILE A 230 16.30 17.75 -5.29
N CYS A 231 15.26 18.44 -5.79
CA CYS A 231 14.95 18.47 -7.22
C CYS A 231 16.08 19.10 -8.04
N LYS A 232 16.69 20.17 -7.52
CA LYS A 232 17.82 20.83 -8.18
C LYS A 232 19.03 19.90 -8.27
N VAL A 233 19.44 19.29 -7.16
CA VAL A 233 20.57 18.34 -7.13
C VAL A 233 20.31 17.14 -8.05
N TYR A 234 19.08 16.60 -8.03
CA TYR A 234 18.68 15.51 -8.92
C TYR A 234 18.87 15.87 -10.41
N ARG A 235 18.45 17.07 -10.83
CA ARG A 235 18.63 17.53 -12.23
C ARG A 235 20.09 17.75 -12.58
N GLU A 236 20.91 18.24 -11.65
CA GLU A 236 22.34 18.47 -11.89
C GLU A 236 23.09 17.15 -12.09
N GLU A 237 22.75 16.09 -11.36
CA GLU A 237 23.44 14.80 -11.44
C GLU A 237 22.91 13.87 -12.54
N LEU A 238 21.60 13.86 -12.74
CA LEU A 238 20.91 12.87 -13.59
C LEU A 238 20.23 13.47 -14.82
N GLY A 239 20.23 14.81 -14.93
CA GLY A 239 19.65 15.56 -16.05
C GLY A 239 18.16 15.86 -15.91
N GLU A 240 17.66 16.68 -16.83
CA GLU A 240 16.21 16.80 -17.09
C GLU A 240 15.79 15.68 -18.04
N TYR A 241 14.72 14.97 -17.70
CA TYR A 241 14.10 13.95 -18.56
C TYR A 241 13.01 14.57 -19.43
#